data_AF-A0A818XU10-F1
#
_entry.id   AF-A0A818XU10-F1
#
_cell.length_a   1.000
_cell.length_b   1.000
_cell.length_c   1.000
_cell.angle_alpha   90.00
_cell.angle_beta   90.00
_cell.angle_gamma   90.00
#
_symmetry.space_group_name_H-M   'P 1'
#
loop_
_entity.id
_entity.type
_entity.pdbx_description
1 polymer ?
#
loop_
_entity_poly.entity_id
_entity_poly.type
_entity_poly.pdbx_seq_one_letter_code
_entity_poly.pdbx_strand_id
1 'polypeptide(L)'
;MTTIEKERRETFSKKIDEIKRTFHAKIGTIKDKQGTDLMEKEDIKNRWREYTEELYKKTIELEPDILESEIKWALECIANNKAPGIDEIPAELFKILGDDEKEVLKNVPIIERLHSFHTLAR
;
A
#
# COMPACT_ATOMS: atom_id res chain seq x y z
N MET A 1 -35.75 13.56 -34.75
CA MET A 1 -34.30 13.30 -34.60
C MET A 1 -33.57 14.23 -35.54
N THR A 2 -32.77 15.15 -35.00
CA THR A 2 -32.20 16.25 -35.77
C THR A 2 -31.03 15.74 -36.64
N THR A 3 -30.78 16.37 -37.78
CA THR A 3 -29.67 16.03 -38.70
C THR A 3 -28.33 15.98 -37.96
N ILE A 4 -28.16 16.86 -36.97
CA ILE A 4 -26.97 16.97 -36.11
C ILE A 4 -26.76 15.70 -35.26
N GLU A 5 -27.83 15.10 -34.73
CA GLU A 5 -27.73 13.85 -33.94
C GLU A 5 -27.39 12.64 -34.81
N LYS A 6 -27.77 12.66 -36.09
CA LYS A 6 -27.40 11.61 -37.04
C LYS A 6 -25.91 11.68 -37.39
N GLU A 7 -25.40 12.86 -37.70
CA GLU A 7 -23.97 13.08 -37.98
C GLU A 7 -23.08 12.76 -36.78
N ARG A 8 -23.50 13.11 -35.56
CA ARG A 8 -22.77 12.74 -34.32
C ARG A 8 -22.67 11.23 -34.13
N ARG A 9 -23.71 10.47 -34.45
CA ARG A 9 -23.68 9.01 -34.36
C ARG A 9 -22.81 8.37 -35.44
N GLU A 10 -22.87 8.88 -36.66
CA GLU A 10 -22.02 8.39 -37.76
C GLU A 10 -20.53 8.66 -37.49
N THR A 11 -20.19 9.84 -36.98
CA THR A 11 -18.81 10.18 -36.58
C THR A 11 -18.32 9.34 -35.39
N PHE A 12 -19.18 9.11 -34.41
CA PHE A 12 -18.89 8.24 -33.27
C PHE A 12 -18.67 6.78 -33.71
N SER A 13 -19.50 6.26 -34.61
CA SER A 13 -19.33 4.92 -35.17
C SER A 13 -18.00 4.78 -35.92
N LYS A 14 -17.64 5.76 -36.76
CA LYS A 14 -16.35 5.75 -37.48
C LYS A 14 -15.15 5.72 -36.52
N LYS A 15 -15.19 6.48 -35.42
CA LYS A 15 -14.16 6.44 -34.38
C LYS A 15 -14.06 5.09 -33.69
N ILE A 16 -15.20 4.45 -33.40
CA ILE A 16 -15.22 3.11 -32.82
C ILE A 16 -14.56 2.11 -33.79
N ASP A 17 -14.85 2.21 -35.09
CA ASP A 17 -14.27 1.31 -36.09
C ASP A 17 -12.76 1.55 -36.26
N GLU A 18 -12.29 2.79 -36.14
CA GLU A 18 -10.87 3.14 -36.16
C GLU A 18 -10.11 2.58 -34.94
N ILE A 19 -10.70 2.67 -33.74
CA ILE A 19 -10.15 2.10 -32.51
C ILE A 19 -10.13 0.57 -32.57
N LYS A 20 -11.22 -0.05 -33.05
CA LYS A 20 -11.33 -1.51 -33.17
C LYS A 20 -10.33 -2.09 -34.18
N ARG A 21 -9.95 -1.33 -35.21
CA ARG A 21 -9.00 -1.77 -36.23
C ARG A 21 -7.53 -1.81 -35.77
N THR A 22 -7.17 -1.16 -34.66
CA THR A 22 -5.76 -0.89 -34.33
C THR A 22 -5.24 -1.63 -33.10
N PHE A 23 -5.80 -2.79 -32.74
CA PHE A 23 -5.15 -3.66 -31.75
C PHE A 23 -3.95 -4.37 -32.36
N HIS A 24 -2.78 -3.75 -32.22
CA HIS A 24 -1.51 -4.37 -32.51
C HIS A 24 -1.09 -5.15 -31.27
N ALA A 25 -1.28 -6.47 -31.29
CA ALA A 25 -0.71 -7.35 -30.29
C ALA A 25 0.81 -7.16 -30.31
N LYS A 26 1.35 -6.42 -29.34
CA LYS A 26 2.78 -6.40 -29.08
C LYS A 26 3.11 -7.74 -28.44
N ILE A 27 3.52 -8.72 -29.26
CA ILE A 27 4.31 -9.84 -28.77
C ILE A 27 5.63 -9.22 -28.33
N GLY A 28 5.70 -8.85 -27.05
CA GLY A 28 6.94 -8.45 -26.44
C GLY A 28 7.82 -9.68 -26.30
N THR A 29 8.87 -9.78 -27.11
CA THR A 29 9.91 -10.79 -26.88
C THR A 29 10.59 -10.48 -25.54
N ILE A 30 10.58 -11.45 -24.64
CA ILE A 30 11.23 -11.32 -23.34
C ILE A 30 12.72 -11.49 -23.57
N LYS A 31 13.50 -10.48 -23.17
CA LYS A 31 14.95 -10.47 -23.31
C LYS A 31 15.62 -10.76 -21.97
N ASP A 32 16.78 -11.41 -22.03
CA ASP A 32 17.69 -11.54 -20.88
C ASP A 32 18.27 -10.17 -20.46
N LYS A 33 19.18 -10.15 -19.50
CA LYS A 33 19.84 -8.91 -19.03
C LYS A 33 20.86 -8.35 -20.04
N GLN A 34 21.24 -9.15 -21.03
CA GLN A 34 22.28 -8.89 -22.04
C GLN A 34 21.64 -8.50 -23.39
N GLY A 35 20.31 -8.55 -23.49
CA GLY A 35 19.53 -8.18 -24.67
C GLY A 35 19.19 -9.34 -25.61
N THR A 36 19.55 -10.58 -25.25
CA THR A 36 19.25 -11.80 -26.01
C THR A 36 17.80 -12.20 -25.83
N ASP A 37 17.17 -12.63 -26.91
CA ASP A 37 15.78 -13.08 -26.90
C ASP A 37 15.66 -14.46 -26.24
N LEU A 38 14.77 -14.58 -25.24
CA LEU A 38 14.48 -15.82 -24.55
C LEU A 38 13.32 -16.55 -25.23
N MET A 39 13.56 -17.80 -25.63
CA MET A 39 12.55 -18.63 -26.30
C MET A 39 12.11 -19.85 -25.48
N GLU A 40 12.93 -20.28 -24.52
CA GLU A 40 12.60 -21.40 -23.65
C GLU A 40 11.71 -20.97 -22.48
N LYS A 41 10.73 -21.82 -22.13
CA LYS A 41 9.78 -21.53 -21.06
C LYS A 41 10.46 -21.40 -19.69
N GLU A 42 11.49 -22.20 -19.43
CA GLU A 42 12.20 -22.15 -18.14
C GLU A 42 13.03 -20.88 -18.02
N ASP A 43 13.68 -20.44 -19.10
CA ASP A 43 14.44 -19.19 -19.14
C ASP A 43 13.54 -17.96 -18.95
N ILE A 44 12.37 -17.94 -19.60
CA ILE A 44 11.37 -16.89 -19.41
C ILE A 44 10.93 -16.82 -17.94
N LYS A 45 10.64 -17.97 -17.33
CA LYS A 45 10.22 -18.06 -15.93
C LYS A 45 11.32 -17.59 -14.97
N ASN A 46 12.57 -17.96 -15.24
CA ASN A 46 13.72 -17.50 -14.45
C ASN A 46 13.92 -15.99 -14.61
N ARG A 47 13.76 -15.44 -15.81
CA ARG A 47 13.83 -13.99 -16.07
C ARG A 47 12.77 -13.19 -15.32
N TRP A 48 11.55 -13.73 -15.20
CA TRP A 48 10.48 -13.15 -14.38
C TRP A 48 10.83 -13.14 -12.89
N ARG A 49 11.35 -14.27 -12.39
CA ARG A 49 11.80 -14.40 -11.00
C ARG A 49 12.89 -13.36 -10.68
N GLU A 50 13.94 -13.31 -11.50
CA GLU A 50 15.02 -12.35 -11.32
C GLU A 50 14.54 -10.90 -11.33
N TYR A 51 13.63 -10.55 -12.25
CA TYR A 51 13.04 -9.21 -12.29
C TYR A 51 12.31 -8.86 -11.00
N THR A 52 11.50 -9.79 -10.48
CA THR A 52 10.77 -9.56 -9.22
C THR A 52 11.71 -9.47 -8.02
N GLU A 53 12.75 -10.30 -7.95
CA GLU A 53 13.76 -10.24 -6.89
C GLU A 53 14.51 -8.90 -6.93
N GLU A 54 14.91 -8.42 -8.11
CA GLU A 54 15.53 -7.10 -8.26
C GLU A 54 14.59 -5.95 -7.88
N LEU A 55 13.30 -6.06 -8.23
CA LEU A 55 12.29 -5.08 -7.89
C LEU A 55 12.12 -4.96 -6.38
N TYR A 56 12.06 -6.09 -5.66
CA TYR A 56 11.82 -6.11 -4.21
C TYR A 56 13.08 -6.02 -3.36
N LYS A 57 14.27 -6.31 -3.91
CA LYS A 57 15.55 -6.12 -3.20
C LYS A 57 15.81 -4.65 -2.86
N LYS A 58 15.18 -3.72 -3.59
CA LYS A 58 15.27 -2.28 -3.33
C LYS A 58 14.21 -1.77 -2.33
N THR A 59 13.25 -2.60 -1.94
CA THR A 59 12.02 -2.16 -1.24
C THR A 59 11.80 -2.82 0.11
N ILE A 60 12.80 -3.51 0.64
CA ILE A 60 12.84 -3.80 2.09
C ILE A 60 13.51 -2.59 2.76
N GLU A 61 12.92 -1.41 2.59
CA GLU A 61 12.98 -0.43 3.66
C GLU A 61 12.15 -1.06 4.76
N LEU A 62 12.85 -1.76 5.67
CA LEU A 62 12.29 -2.13 6.96
C LEU A 62 11.56 -0.88 7.46
N GLU A 63 10.29 -1.01 7.86
CA GLU A 63 9.61 0.11 8.52
C GLU A 63 10.58 0.65 9.57
N PRO A 64 10.95 1.95 9.47
CA PRO A 64 11.90 2.51 10.41
C PRO A 64 11.35 2.27 11.82
N ASP A 65 12.24 1.89 12.72
CA ASP A 65 11.89 1.76 14.12
C ASP A 65 11.21 3.07 14.59
N ILE A 66 10.21 2.94 15.46
CA ILE A 66 9.36 4.07 15.86
C ILE A 66 10.27 5.15 16.45
N LEU A 67 10.36 6.30 15.78
CA LEU A 67 11.30 7.34 16.17
C LEU A 67 10.75 8.12 17.36
N GLU A 68 11.62 8.56 18.27
CA GLU A 68 11.21 9.34 19.44
C GLU A 68 10.48 10.65 19.07
N SER A 69 10.79 11.21 17.89
CA SER A 69 10.08 12.38 17.36
C SER A 69 8.65 12.07 16.94
N GLU A 70 8.36 10.87 16.46
CA GLU A 70 7.00 10.45 16.09
C GLU A 70 6.15 10.23 17.33
N ILE A 71 6.73 9.60 18.36
CA ILE A 71 6.09 9.45 19.68
C ILE A 71 5.73 10.83 20.23
N LYS A 72 6.70 11.76 20.26
CA LYS A 72 6.48 13.14 20.70
C LYS A 72 5.38 13.84 19.91
N TRP A 73 5.42 13.74 18.58
CA TRP A 73 4.42 14.36 17.71
C TRP A 73 3.02 13.78 17.93
N ALA A 74 2.91 12.45 18.05
CA ALA A 74 1.64 11.78 18.31
C ALA A 74 1.01 12.27 19.61
N LEU A 75 1.81 12.43 20.67
CA LEU A 75 1.36 12.93 21.98
C LEU A 75 0.91 14.39 21.93
N GLU A 76 1.66 15.25 21.24
CA GLU A 76 1.28 16.65 21.02
C GLU A 76 -0.04 16.75 20.23
N CYS A 77 -0.27 15.83 19.28
CA CYS A 77 -1.46 15.79 18.44
C CYS A 77 -2.70 15.10 19.07
N ILE A 78 -2.60 14.51 20.26
CA ILE A 78 -3.77 13.96 20.96
C ILE A 78 -4.79 15.08 21.21
N ALA A 79 -6.06 14.87 20.85
CA ALA A 79 -7.10 15.85 21.16
C ALA A 79 -7.52 15.74 22.63
N ASN A 80 -7.75 16.90 23.27
CA ASN A 80 -8.21 16.97 24.65
C ASN A 80 -9.73 16.75 24.76
N ASN A 81 -10.17 16.29 25.92
CA ASN A 81 -11.55 15.99 26.30
C ASN A 81 -12.20 14.89 25.45
N LYS A 82 -11.43 13.89 25.01
CA LYS A 82 -12.04 12.71 24.38
C LYS A 82 -12.66 11.82 25.46
N ALA A 83 -13.78 11.18 25.11
CA ALA A 83 -14.37 10.17 25.99
C ALA A 83 -13.34 9.05 26.23
N PRO A 84 -13.15 8.61 27.48
CA PRO A 84 -12.24 7.52 27.78
C PRO A 84 -12.73 6.22 27.12
N GLY A 85 -11.78 5.33 26.79
CA GLY A 85 -12.07 4.05 26.16
C GLY A 85 -12.73 3.05 27.12
N ILE A 86 -12.80 1.79 26.69
CA ILE A 86 -13.26 0.68 27.55
C ILE A 86 -12.39 0.47 28.79
N ASP A 87 -11.14 0.94 28.74
CA ASP A 87 -10.22 0.91 29.86
C ASP A 87 -10.41 2.08 30.84
N GLU A 88 -11.33 3.00 30.55
CA GLU A 88 -11.62 4.19 31.36
C GLU A 88 -10.42 5.15 31.51
N ILE A 89 -9.37 4.99 30.68
CA ILE A 89 -8.16 5.83 30.73
C ILE A 89 -8.34 7.03 29.79
N PRO A 90 -8.25 8.28 30.28
CA PRO A 90 -8.27 9.47 29.43
C PRO A 90 -6.98 9.58 28.61
N ALA A 91 -7.09 9.95 27.32
CA ALA A 91 -5.93 10.12 26.45
C ALA A 91 -5.03 11.29 26.87
N GLU A 92 -5.54 12.24 27.66
CA GLU A 92 -4.79 13.38 28.19
C GLU A 92 -3.78 12.97 29.25
N LEU A 93 -3.93 11.78 29.87
CA LEU A 93 -3.01 11.28 30.88
C LEU A 93 -1.59 11.18 30.35
N PHE A 94 -1.44 10.79 29.08
CA PHE A 94 -0.14 10.68 28.43
C PHE A 94 0.57 12.04 28.37
N LYS A 95 -0.14 13.14 28.08
CA LYS A 95 0.46 14.50 28.06
C LYS A 95 1.02 14.97 29.39
N ILE A 96 0.50 14.46 30.51
CA ILE A 96 0.96 14.82 31.87
C ILE A 96 2.18 13.99 32.25
N LEU A 97 2.30 12.78 31.70
CA LEU A 97 3.31 11.80 32.05
C LEU A 97 4.72 12.19 31.53
N GLY A 98 4.81 13.09 30.54
CA GLY A 98 6.08 13.69 30.12
C GLY A 98 7.12 12.65 29.70
N ASP A 99 8.40 12.85 30.02
CA ASP A 99 9.47 11.97 29.53
C ASP A 99 9.38 10.49 29.97
N ASP A 100 8.68 10.20 31.07
CA ASP A 100 8.48 8.84 31.59
C ASP A 100 7.51 8.01 30.71
N GLU A 101 6.74 8.66 29.82
CA GLU A 101 5.82 7.99 28.90
C GLU A 101 6.53 7.16 27.83
N LYS A 102 7.76 7.55 27.46
CA LYS A 102 8.50 6.95 26.34
C LYS A 102 8.92 5.53 26.64
N GLU A 103 9.41 5.29 27.86
CA GLU A 103 9.78 3.95 28.29
C GLU A 103 8.55 3.07 28.50
N VAL A 104 7.45 3.63 29.00
CA VAL A 104 6.20 2.90 29.17
C VAL A 104 5.63 2.51 27.81
N LEU A 105 5.52 3.43 26.85
CA LEU A 105 4.96 3.17 25.52
C LEU A 105 5.81 2.20 24.69
N LYS A 106 7.15 2.28 24.78
CA LYS A 106 8.05 1.32 24.12
C LYS A 106 7.94 -0.09 24.70
N ASN A 107 7.65 -0.21 26.01
CA ASN A 107 7.57 -1.50 26.72
C ASN A 107 6.13 -2.01 26.90
N VAL A 108 5.09 -1.23 26.53
CA VAL A 108 3.71 -1.73 26.52
C VAL A 108 3.65 -2.85 25.50
N PRO A 109 3.34 -4.10 25.89
CA PRO A 109 3.18 -5.18 24.93
C PRO A 109 1.85 -5.00 24.21
N ILE A 110 1.84 -4.15 23.18
CA ILE A 110 0.69 -3.90 22.30
C ILE A 110 0.12 -5.22 21.75
N ILE A 111 0.98 -6.24 21.63
CA ILE A 111 0.69 -7.57 21.09
C ILE A 111 0.05 -8.50 22.14
N GLU A 112 0.44 -8.45 23.42
CA GLU A 112 -0.13 -9.34 24.46
C GLU A 112 -1.56 -8.97 24.86
N ARG A 113 -1.92 -7.68 24.73
CA ARG A 113 -3.28 -7.18 25.00
C ARG A 113 -4.30 -7.73 23.99
N LEU A 114 -3.90 -7.96 22.73
CA LEU A 114 -4.75 -8.60 21.72
C LEU A 114 -4.92 -10.11 21.95
N HIS A 115 -3.86 -10.81 22.41
CA HIS A 115 -3.93 -12.23 22.73
C HIS A 115 -4.87 -12.53 23.92
N SER A 116 -4.95 -11.61 24.88
CA SER A 116 -5.90 -11.70 26.01
C SER A 116 -7.36 -11.48 25.57
N PHE A 117 -7.60 -10.59 24.60
CA PHE A 117 -8.94 -10.33 24.06
C PHE A 117 -9.55 -11.54 23.34
N HIS A 118 -8.74 -12.32 22.61
CA HIS A 118 -9.24 -13.54 21.95
C HIS A 118 -9.50 -14.69 22.96
N THR A 119 -8.84 -14.70 24.11
CA THR A 119 -8.94 -15.81 25.09
C THR A 119 -10.16 -15.67 26.02
N LEU A 120 -10.67 -14.45 26.23
CA LEU A 120 -11.87 -14.21 27.05
C LEU A 120 -13.19 -14.22 26.26
N ALA A 121 -13.14 -14.41 24.94
CA ALA A 121 -14.31 -14.52 24.06
C ALA A 121 -14.73 -15.98 23.76
N ARG A 122 -14.51 -16.91 24.71
CA ARG A 122 -14.97 -18.30 24.61
C ARG A 122 -15.92 -18.65 25.76
#